data_AF-A0A059CRQ3-F1
#
_entry.id   AF-A0A059CRQ3-F1
#
_cell.length_a   1.000
_cell.length_b   1.000
_cell.length_c   1.000
_cell.angle_alpha   90.00
_cell.angle_beta   90.00
_cell.angle_gamma   90.00
#
_symmetry.space_group_name_H-M   'P 1'
#
loop_
_entity.id
_entity.type
_entity.pdbx_description
1 polymer ?
#
loop_
_entity_poly.entity_id
_entity_poly.type
_entity_poly.pdbx_seq_one_letter_code
_entity_poly.pdbx_strand_id
1 'polypeptide(L)'
;MGKVRVFSHPEVQIGFHPDAGASFHLSHLPGYLGTLEYLALMGDNLNGAEMVACCLATHYSLNADQRLGRMNTDDPSIIETSLSQYGDLVYPDRRIFIHNFSVLFSQNILVLAQIEVIDKCFSHDTVEEIIHALEIEAADSHDEWCAMTLEGLMEASPLSLKVTLRSVSRFHTLDQCLTREYRISLRGISEEVSKDFCEGVWAQLVDKDFAPKWDPPSLEEVTKEMVDFCVSPLISEPELELPTASQEPSA
;
A
#
# COMPACT_ATOMS: atom_id res chain seq x y z
N MET A 1 21.05 -1.51 -15.05
CA MET A 1 20.64 -0.39 -14.17
C MET A 1 19.70 -1.00 -13.15
N GLY A 2 20.05 -1.01 -11.86
CA GLY A 2 19.19 -1.62 -10.84
C GLY A 2 17.84 -0.93 -10.80
N LYS A 3 16.75 -1.70 -10.64
CA LYS A 3 15.42 -1.14 -10.38
C LYS A 3 15.51 -0.21 -9.17
N VAL A 4 15.38 1.10 -9.37
CA VAL A 4 15.28 2.04 -8.25
C VAL A 4 13.89 1.84 -7.67
N ARG A 5 13.82 1.08 -6.58
CA ARG A 5 12.61 0.96 -5.75
C ARG A 5 12.41 2.30 -5.06
N VAL A 6 11.24 2.92 -5.26
CA VAL A 6 10.96 4.24 -4.70
C VAL A 6 9.92 4.13 -3.58
N PHE A 7 8.97 3.20 -3.70
CA PHE A 7 7.85 3.10 -2.77
C PHE A 7 7.26 1.69 -2.71
N SER A 8 6.95 1.23 -1.50
CA SER A 8 6.21 -0.02 -1.23
C SER A 8 5.67 0.01 0.21
N HIS A 9 4.64 -0.79 0.47
CA HIS A 9 4.10 -1.07 1.80
C HIS A 9 4.21 -2.57 2.12
N PRO A 10 5.42 -3.08 2.48
CA PRO A 10 5.64 -4.50 2.70
C PRO A 10 5.16 -5.00 4.07
N GLU A 11 4.42 -4.19 4.83
CA GLU A 11 4.06 -4.44 6.23
C GLU A 11 3.26 -5.73 6.41
N VAL A 12 2.35 -6.04 5.48
CA VAL A 12 1.54 -7.27 5.52
C VAL A 12 2.40 -8.53 5.49
N GLN A 13 3.54 -8.47 4.78
CA GLN A 13 4.46 -9.59 4.63
C GLN A 13 5.33 -9.85 5.86
N ILE A 14 5.33 -8.93 6.82
CA ILE A 14 5.99 -9.10 8.12
C ILE A 14 4.97 -9.21 9.26
N GLY A 15 3.71 -9.52 8.96
CA GLY A 15 2.68 -9.69 9.99
C GLY A 15 2.17 -8.38 10.59
N PHE A 16 2.23 -7.28 9.82
CA PHE A 16 1.78 -5.96 10.23
C PHE A 16 0.80 -5.35 9.22
N HIS A 17 0.37 -4.11 9.43
CA HIS A 17 -0.53 -3.40 8.52
C HIS A 17 0.14 -2.15 7.98
N PRO A 18 -0.20 -1.69 6.76
CA PRO A 18 0.26 -0.40 6.26
C PRO A 18 -0.15 0.74 7.21
N ASP A 19 0.84 1.42 7.80
CA ASP A 19 0.66 2.43 8.83
C ASP A 19 1.00 3.85 8.32
N ALA A 20 1.21 4.79 9.25
CA ALA A 20 1.60 6.18 8.96
C ALA A 20 0.67 6.93 7.98
N GLY A 21 -0.63 6.62 8.00
CA GLY A 21 -1.65 7.20 7.15
C GLY A 21 -1.77 6.51 5.78
N ALA A 22 -1.20 5.31 5.60
CA ALA A 22 -1.39 4.50 4.40
C ALA A 22 -2.86 4.24 4.08
N SER A 23 -3.67 3.93 5.09
CA SER A 23 -5.11 3.73 4.90
C SER A 23 -5.81 5.00 4.41
N PHE A 24 -5.25 6.19 4.68
CA PHE A 24 -5.78 7.46 4.18
C PHE A 24 -5.29 7.76 2.76
N HIS A 25 -3.99 7.85 2.52
CA HIS A 25 -3.50 8.33 1.22
C HIS A 25 -3.77 7.33 0.09
N LEU A 26 -3.68 6.02 0.36
CA LEU A 26 -4.04 5.00 -0.62
C LEU A 26 -5.55 5.08 -0.94
N SER A 27 -6.41 5.30 0.06
CA SER A 27 -7.87 5.34 -0.17
C SER A 27 -8.36 6.57 -0.95
N HIS A 28 -7.55 7.62 -0.99
CA HIS A 28 -7.83 8.83 -1.75
C HIS A 28 -7.21 8.82 -3.16
N LEU A 29 -6.58 7.71 -3.57
CA LEU A 29 -6.09 7.58 -4.93
C LEU A 29 -7.25 7.63 -5.95
N PRO A 30 -7.09 8.41 -7.04
CA PRO A 30 -8.19 8.70 -7.95
C PRO A 30 -8.41 7.55 -8.94
N GLY A 31 -9.54 6.84 -8.84
CA GLY A 31 -9.96 5.83 -9.82
C GLY A 31 -10.38 4.51 -9.20
N TYR A 32 -9.95 3.43 -9.85
CA TYR A 32 -10.21 2.01 -9.56
C TYR A 32 -10.15 1.71 -8.07
N LEU A 33 -11.17 1.00 -7.57
CA LEU A 33 -11.23 0.62 -6.17
C LEU A 33 -10.05 -0.31 -5.92
N GLY A 34 -9.96 -1.43 -6.66
CA GLY A 34 -9.00 -2.50 -6.37
C GLY A 34 -7.51 -2.11 -6.39
N THR A 35 -7.12 -0.97 -6.99
CA THR A 35 -5.72 -0.51 -6.93
C THR A 35 -5.29 -0.17 -5.51
N LEU A 36 -6.21 0.34 -4.70
CA LEU A 36 -5.99 0.65 -3.30
C LEU A 36 -5.69 -0.62 -2.50
N GLU A 37 -6.60 -1.59 -2.57
CA GLU A 37 -6.50 -2.84 -1.84
C GLU A 37 -5.28 -3.63 -2.32
N TYR A 38 -4.99 -3.64 -3.62
CA TYR A 38 -3.79 -4.26 -4.17
C TYR A 38 -2.50 -3.67 -3.59
N LEU A 39 -2.34 -2.34 -3.59
CA LEU A 39 -1.13 -1.70 -3.06
C LEU A 39 -0.96 -1.91 -1.55
N ALA A 40 -2.07 -1.97 -0.81
CA ALA A 40 -2.06 -2.21 0.62
C ALA A 40 -1.77 -3.68 0.97
N LEU A 41 -2.30 -4.65 0.21
CA LEU A 41 -2.17 -6.08 0.50
C LEU A 41 -0.88 -6.68 -0.04
N MET A 42 -0.47 -6.30 -1.26
CA MET A 42 0.69 -6.91 -1.91
C MET A 42 2.01 -6.30 -1.49
N GLY A 43 2.02 -5.01 -1.14
CA GLY A 43 3.26 -4.30 -0.85
C GLY A 43 4.22 -4.22 -2.04
N ASP A 44 3.70 -4.29 -3.26
CA ASP A 44 4.50 -4.32 -4.46
C ASP A 44 5.29 -3.01 -4.66
N ASN A 45 6.46 -3.15 -5.28
CA ASN A 45 7.36 -2.02 -5.47
C ASN A 45 6.93 -1.16 -6.64
N LEU A 46 6.63 0.11 -6.37
CA LEU A 46 6.43 1.14 -7.38
C LEU A 46 7.73 1.86 -7.70
N ASN A 47 7.98 2.02 -8.99
CA ASN A 47 9.00 2.94 -9.49
C ASN A 47 8.45 4.38 -9.59
N GLY A 48 9.32 5.36 -9.78
CA GLY A 48 8.91 6.77 -9.79
C GLY A 48 7.89 7.14 -10.87
N ALA A 49 7.89 6.46 -12.03
CA ALA A 49 6.90 6.70 -13.08
C ALA A 49 5.53 6.13 -12.69
N GLU A 50 5.50 4.94 -12.08
CA GLU A 50 4.29 4.33 -11.52
C GLU A 50 3.70 5.19 -10.41
N MET A 51 4.53 5.75 -9.52
CA MET A 51 4.05 6.65 -8.47
C MET A 51 3.33 7.89 -9.02
N VAL A 52 3.85 8.52 -10.08
CA VAL A 52 3.16 9.67 -10.70
C VAL A 52 1.86 9.24 -11.37
N ALA A 53 1.88 8.11 -12.07
CA ALA A 53 0.70 7.60 -12.76
C ALA A 53 -0.43 7.18 -11.81
N CYS A 54 -0.08 6.60 -10.66
CA CYS A 54 -1.02 6.29 -9.58
C CYS A 54 -1.39 7.53 -8.74
N CYS A 55 -0.86 8.72 -9.05
CA CYS A 55 -1.05 9.95 -8.30
C CYS A 55 -0.53 9.92 -6.85
N LEU A 56 0.46 9.06 -6.57
CA LEU A 56 1.22 9.02 -5.31
C LEU A 56 2.37 10.03 -5.30
N ALA A 57 2.92 10.38 -6.47
CA ALA A 57 3.91 11.43 -6.63
C ALA A 57 3.36 12.57 -7.48
N THR A 58 3.67 13.81 -7.11
CA THR A 58 3.23 15.01 -7.83
C THR A 58 4.15 15.39 -8.99
N HIS A 59 5.44 15.04 -8.89
CA HIS A 59 6.47 15.37 -9.86
C HIS A 59 7.43 14.19 -10.05
N TYR A 60 8.06 14.12 -11.22
CA TYR A 60 9.10 13.15 -11.54
C TYR A 60 10.28 13.87 -12.17
N SER A 61 11.51 13.40 -11.93
CA SER A 61 12.70 13.95 -12.56
C SER A 61 13.75 12.86 -12.77
N LEU A 62 14.29 12.77 -13.99
CA LEU A 62 15.37 11.85 -14.33
C LEU A 62 16.75 12.32 -13.81
N ASN A 63 16.89 13.60 -13.44
CA ASN A 63 18.17 14.24 -13.08
C ASN A 63 18.14 14.91 -11.70
N ALA A 64 17.35 14.37 -10.77
CA ALA A 64 17.13 14.91 -9.42
C ALA A 64 18.44 15.12 -8.62
N ASP A 65 19.41 14.20 -8.76
CA ASP A 65 20.60 14.12 -7.91
C ASP A 65 21.54 15.33 -7.97
N GLN A 66 21.53 16.11 -9.05
CA GLN A 66 22.48 17.24 -9.17
C GLN A 66 22.12 18.44 -8.28
N ARG A 67 20.87 18.59 -7.84
CA ARG A 67 20.44 19.74 -7.02
C ARG A 67 19.43 19.45 -5.93
N LEU A 68 18.50 18.50 -6.07
CA LEU A 68 17.57 18.15 -4.97
C LEU A 68 18.34 17.62 -3.76
N GLY A 69 19.37 16.80 -3.96
CA GLY A 69 20.25 16.32 -2.88
C GLY A 69 21.10 17.41 -2.20
N ARG A 70 21.09 18.66 -2.72
CA ARG A 70 21.79 19.82 -2.12
C ARG A 70 20.82 20.88 -1.59
N MET A 71 19.52 20.66 -1.78
CA MET A 71 18.48 21.57 -1.34
C MET A 71 18.20 21.26 0.13
N ASN A 72 18.56 22.20 1.01
CA ASN A 72 18.28 22.12 2.43
C ASN A 72 17.50 23.38 2.82
N THR A 73 16.21 23.39 2.49
CA THR A 73 15.31 24.51 2.74
C THR A 73 13.89 23.99 2.90
N ASP A 74 13.16 24.56 3.84
CA ASP A 74 11.73 24.30 4.05
C ASP A 74 10.86 25.40 3.41
N ASP A 75 11.47 26.36 2.70
CA ASP A 75 10.77 27.44 2.01
C ASP A 75 9.96 26.91 0.80
N PRO A 76 8.62 26.95 0.84
CA PRO A 76 7.78 26.42 -0.24
C PRO A 76 8.05 27.08 -1.59
N SER A 77 8.41 28.36 -1.62
CA SER A 77 8.65 29.09 -2.87
C SER A 77 9.91 28.61 -3.59
N ILE A 78 10.94 28.25 -2.82
CA ILE A 78 12.20 27.70 -3.35
C ILE A 78 11.97 26.27 -3.86
N ILE A 79 11.18 25.49 -3.12
CA ILE A 79 10.78 24.13 -3.51
C ILE A 79 9.98 24.18 -4.82
N GLU A 80 8.94 25.00 -4.89
CA GLU A 80 8.07 25.13 -6.07
C GLU A 80 8.85 25.62 -7.29
N THR A 81 9.70 26.64 -7.13
CA THR A 81 10.56 27.13 -8.22
C THR A 81 11.45 26.02 -8.75
N SER A 82 12.04 25.21 -7.86
CA SER A 82 12.90 24.11 -8.26
C SER A 82 12.12 22.99 -8.93
N LEU A 83 10.96 22.61 -8.40
CA LEU A 83 10.08 21.60 -9.02
C LEU A 83 9.61 22.05 -10.40
N SER A 84 9.27 23.33 -10.59
CA SER A 84 8.88 23.87 -11.90
C SER A 84 10.01 23.85 -12.93
N GLN A 85 11.26 23.99 -12.48
CA GLN A 85 12.44 24.05 -13.34
C GLN A 85 12.95 22.65 -13.74
N TYR A 86 12.79 21.67 -12.87
CA TYR A 86 13.42 20.34 -12.99
C TYR A 86 12.42 19.18 -13.03
N GLY A 87 11.14 19.45 -12.81
CA GLY A 87 10.06 18.50 -13.02
C GLY A 87 9.97 18.17 -14.50
N ASP A 88 10.19 16.91 -14.82
CA ASP A 88 9.87 16.40 -16.14
C ASP A 88 8.34 16.33 -16.26
N LEU A 89 7.79 16.87 -17.35
CA LEU A 89 6.38 16.72 -17.65
C LEU A 89 6.09 15.25 -17.99
N VAL A 90 5.67 14.51 -16.98
CA VAL A 90 4.96 13.26 -17.17
C VAL A 90 3.51 13.65 -17.41
N TYR A 91 3.01 13.49 -18.63
CA TYR A 91 1.59 13.67 -18.94
C TYR A 91 0.85 12.35 -18.68
N PRO A 92 0.11 12.19 -17.57
CA PRO A 92 -0.72 11.03 -17.34
C PRO A 92 -2.10 11.30 -17.96
N ASP A 93 -2.17 11.40 -19.29
CA ASP A 93 -3.47 11.51 -19.96
C ASP A 93 -4.15 10.13 -19.95
N ARG A 94 -5.23 10.02 -19.16
CA ARG A 94 -6.00 8.79 -18.89
C ARG A 94 -6.49 8.06 -20.14
N ARG A 95 -6.56 8.70 -21.32
CA ARG A 95 -7.06 8.09 -22.57
C ARG A 95 -5.97 7.72 -23.58
N ILE A 96 -4.76 8.21 -23.39
CA ILE A 96 -3.62 7.98 -24.32
C ILE A 96 -2.75 6.79 -23.87
N PHE A 97 -3.14 6.15 -22.76
CA PHE A 97 -2.30 5.27 -21.96
C PHE A 97 -1.93 3.94 -22.65
N ILE A 98 -2.83 3.30 -23.39
CA ILE A 98 -2.54 1.99 -23.98
C ILE A 98 -1.61 2.10 -25.22
N HIS A 99 -1.66 3.21 -25.96
CA HIS A 99 -0.99 3.28 -27.27
C HIS A 99 0.34 4.06 -27.28
N ASN A 100 0.49 5.14 -26.50
CA ASN A 100 1.74 5.94 -26.52
C ASN A 100 2.68 5.68 -25.33
N PHE A 101 2.18 5.18 -24.20
CA PHE A 101 3.03 4.84 -23.05
C PHE A 101 3.89 3.59 -23.30
N SER A 102 3.35 2.65 -24.09
CA SER A 102 4.06 1.48 -24.60
C SER A 102 5.31 1.87 -25.43
N VAL A 103 5.35 3.04 -26.05
CA VAL A 103 6.45 3.42 -26.95
C VAL A 103 7.67 4.00 -26.20
N LEU A 104 7.49 4.56 -25.00
CA LEU A 104 8.59 5.15 -24.22
C LEU A 104 9.08 4.28 -23.05
N PHE A 105 8.22 3.47 -22.43
CA PHE A 105 8.55 2.66 -21.25
C PHE A 105 8.11 1.19 -21.38
N SER A 106 8.26 0.65 -22.59
CA SER A 106 7.69 -0.59 -23.12
C SER A 106 7.80 -1.89 -22.30
N GLN A 107 8.43 -1.95 -21.12
CA GLN A 107 8.58 -3.22 -20.37
C GLN A 107 8.57 -3.15 -18.83
N ASN A 108 8.32 -2.00 -18.18
CA ASN A 108 8.63 -1.88 -16.73
C ASN A 108 7.54 -1.22 -15.86
N ILE A 109 6.27 -1.36 -16.22
CA ILE A 109 5.17 -0.73 -15.48
C ILE A 109 4.11 -1.79 -15.23
N LEU A 110 4.34 -2.60 -14.20
CA LEU A 110 3.58 -3.83 -13.96
C LEU A 110 2.17 -3.50 -13.47
N VAL A 111 2.04 -2.53 -12.56
CA VAL A 111 0.75 -2.18 -11.96
C VAL A 111 -0.20 -1.57 -12.98
N LEU A 112 0.28 -0.70 -13.88
CA LEU A 112 -0.59 -0.07 -14.88
C LEU A 112 -0.94 -1.02 -16.03
N ALA A 113 -0.08 -1.99 -16.33
CA ALA A 113 -0.40 -3.03 -17.31
C ALA A 113 -1.55 -3.93 -16.83
N GLN A 114 -1.65 -4.14 -15.51
CA GLN A 114 -2.63 -5.03 -14.88
C GLN A 114 -3.81 -4.29 -14.26
N ILE A 115 -3.96 -2.98 -14.51
CA ILE A 115 -4.92 -2.14 -13.78
C ILE A 115 -6.38 -2.62 -13.89
N GLU A 116 -6.77 -3.16 -15.04
CA GLU A 116 -8.13 -3.69 -15.26
C GLU A 116 -8.35 -4.99 -14.48
N VAL A 117 -7.33 -5.86 -14.44
CA VAL A 117 -7.36 -7.10 -13.65
C VAL A 117 -7.35 -6.79 -12.16
N ILE A 118 -6.51 -5.84 -11.73
CA ILE A 118 -6.43 -5.35 -10.36
C ILE A 118 -7.79 -4.82 -9.92
N ASP A 119 -8.41 -3.91 -10.67
CA ASP A 119 -9.72 -3.38 -10.29
C ASP A 119 -10.79 -4.47 -10.24
N LYS A 120 -10.76 -5.39 -11.21
CA LYS A 120 -11.70 -6.52 -11.24
C LYS A 120 -11.57 -7.42 -10.02
N CYS A 121 -10.35 -7.78 -9.62
CA CYS A 121 -10.13 -8.80 -8.58
C CYS A 121 -10.02 -8.22 -7.18
N PHE A 122 -9.50 -7.01 -7.01
CA PHE A 122 -9.28 -6.39 -5.69
C PHE A 122 -10.41 -5.47 -5.24
N SER A 123 -11.50 -5.34 -6.00
CA SER A 123 -12.68 -4.55 -5.61
C SER A 123 -13.68 -5.27 -4.70
N HIS A 124 -13.33 -6.45 -4.19
CA HIS A 124 -14.16 -7.24 -3.30
C HIS A 124 -14.00 -6.85 -1.82
N ASP A 125 -15.02 -7.16 -1.01
CA ASP A 125 -15.08 -6.76 0.41
C ASP A 125 -14.31 -7.71 1.35
N THR A 126 -13.91 -8.89 0.85
CA THR A 126 -13.18 -9.91 1.62
C THR A 126 -11.95 -10.43 0.89
N VAL A 127 -10.91 -10.82 1.65
CA VAL A 127 -9.67 -11.36 1.09
C VAL A 127 -9.92 -12.67 0.34
N GLU A 128 -10.85 -13.49 0.85
CA GLU A 128 -11.27 -14.74 0.21
C GLU A 128 -11.90 -14.51 -1.17
N GLU A 129 -12.75 -13.48 -1.32
CA GLU A 129 -13.31 -13.11 -2.62
C GLU A 129 -12.24 -12.58 -3.58
N ILE A 130 -11.27 -11.81 -3.07
CA ILE A 130 -10.13 -11.32 -3.87
C ILE A 130 -9.31 -12.50 -4.41
N ILE A 131 -8.95 -13.44 -3.54
CA ILE A 131 -8.21 -14.65 -3.93
C ILE A 131 -9.01 -15.45 -4.95
N HIS A 132 -10.30 -15.67 -4.72
CA HIS A 132 -11.14 -16.42 -5.64
C HIS A 132 -11.25 -15.75 -7.02
N ALA A 133 -11.37 -14.43 -7.06
CA ALA A 133 -11.39 -13.68 -8.32
C ALA A 133 -10.06 -13.81 -9.09
N LEU A 134 -8.93 -13.74 -8.38
CA LEU A 134 -7.60 -13.95 -8.95
C LEU A 134 -7.39 -15.37 -9.46
N GLU A 135 -7.88 -16.39 -8.75
CA GLU A 135 -7.82 -17.79 -9.20
C GLU A 135 -8.56 -18.00 -10.54
N ILE A 136 -9.74 -17.41 -10.67
CA ILE A 136 -10.52 -17.45 -11.92
C ILE A 136 -9.75 -16.74 -13.03
N GLU A 137 -9.23 -15.54 -12.77
CA GLU A 137 -8.48 -14.78 -13.78
C GLU A 137 -7.20 -15.51 -14.20
N ALA A 138 -6.46 -16.11 -13.25
CA ALA A 138 -5.26 -16.88 -13.53
C ALA A 138 -5.54 -18.09 -14.43
N ALA A 139 -6.67 -18.77 -14.20
CA ALA A 139 -7.10 -19.91 -15.01
C ALA A 139 -7.51 -19.50 -16.44
N ASP A 140 -8.16 -18.35 -16.60
CA ASP A 140 -8.64 -17.85 -17.89
C ASP A 140 -7.52 -17.28 -18.75
N SER A 141 -6.65 -16.45 -18.16
CA SER A 141 -5.62 -15.67 -18.87
C SER A 141 -4.30 -16.42 -19.06
N HIS A 142 -4.01 -17.44 -18.24
CA HIS A 142 -2.67 -18.04 -18.09
C HIS A 142 -1.58 -17.00 -17.80
N ASP A 143 -1.93 -15.89 -17.15
CA ASP A 143 -1.00 -14.81 -16.81
C ASP A 143 -0.16 -15.19 -15.58
N GLU A 144 1.16 -15.16 -15.76
CA GLU A 144 2.15 -15.40 -14.69
C GLU A 144 2.01 -14.38 -13.56
N TRP A 145 1.57 -13.15 -13.85
CA TRP A 145 1.35 -12.12 -12.82
C TRP A 145 0.25 -12.50 -11.82
N CYS A 146 -0.86 -13.10 -12.29
CA CYS A 146 -1.93 -13.52 -11.39
C CYS A 146 -1.45 -14.63 -10.45
N ALA A 147 -0.66 -15.58 -10.97
CA ALA A 147 -0.06 -16.65 -10.18
C ALA A 147 0.91 -16.11 -9.11
N MET A 148 1.79 -15.18 -9.48
CA MET A 148 2.72 -14.54 -8.53
C MET A 148 1.98 -13.73 -7.47
N THR A 149 0.89 -13.06 -7.85
CA THR A 149 0.05 -12.28 -6.92
C THR A 149 -0.63 -13.19 -5.91
N LEU A 150 -1.18 -14.32 -6.37
CA LEU A 150 -1.77 -15.35 -5.49
C LEU A 150 -0.73 -15.91 -4.51
N GLU A 151 0.47 -16.26 -4.98
CA GLU A 151 1.55 -16.75 -4.14
C GLU A 151 1.91 -15.73 -3.04
N GLY A 152 2.07 -14.45 -3.40
CA GLY A 152 2.36 -13.39 -2.43
C GLY A 152 1.24 -13.13 -1.41
N LEU A 153 -0.03 -13.35 -1.77
CA LEU A 153 -1.13 -13.33 -0.80
C LEU A 153 -1.10 -14.55 0.13
N MET A 154 -0.73 -15.72 -0.38
CA MET A 154 -0.66 -16.95 0.42
C MET A 154 0.54 -16.99 1.39
N GLU A 155 1.63 -16.30 1.05
CA GLU A 155 2.81 -16.18 1.92
C GLU A 155 2.61 -15.15 3.04
N ALA A 156 1.67 -14.21 2.88
CA ALA A 156 1.38 -13.15 3.83
C ALA A 156 0.67 -13.64 5.10
N SER A 157 0.72 -12.86 6.18
CA SER A 157 -0.05 -13.12 7.40
C SER A 157 -1.56 -13.05 7.09
N PRO A 158 -2.33 -14.12 7.34
CA PRO A 158 -3.78 -14.13 7.10
C PRO A 158 -4.53 -13.06 7.90
N LEU A 159 -4.12 -12.85 9.15
CA LEU A 159 -4.72 -11.81 9.99
C LEU A 159 -4.39 -10.41 9.44
N SER A 160 -3.15 -10.19 9.03
CA SER A 160 -2.68 -8.90 8.50
C SER A 160 -3.39 -8.52 7.21
N LEU A 161 -3.65 -9.49 6.32
CA LEU A 161 -4.44 -9.28 5.11
C LEU A 161 -5.84 -8.78 5.44
N LYS A 162 -6.56 -9.47 6.33
CA LYS A 162 -7.94 -9.09 6.69
C LYS A 162 -8.00 -7.77 7.45
N VAL A 163 -7.05 -7.53 8.35
CA VAL A 163 -6.96 -6.27 9.10
C VAL A 163 -6.64 -5.10 8.16
N THR A 164 -5.76 -5.29 7.19
CA THR A 164 -5.42 -4.27 6.19
C THR A 164 -6.61 -3.94 5.31
N LEU A 165 -7.30 -4.95 4.77
CA LEU A 165 -8.53 -4.73 3.99
C LEU A 165 -9.59 -3.99 4.82
N ARG A 166 -9.69 -4.29 6.12
CA ARG A 166 -10.61 -3.62 7.05
C ARG A 166 -10.21 -2.18 7.40
N SER A 167 -8.91 -1.87 7.42
CA SER A 167 -8.40 -0.56 7.84
C SER A 167 -8.69 0.52 6.80
N VAL A 168 -8.59 0.13 5.54
CA VAL A 168 -8.77 0.96 4.35
C VAL A 168 -10.21 1.47 4.22
N SER A 169 -10.39 2.77 4.02
CA SER A 169 -11.71 3.35 3.75
C SER A 169 -11.66 4.76 3.19
N ARG A 170 -12.37 4.99 2.08
CA ARG A 170 -12.47 6.29 1.39
C ARG A 170 -13.28 7.36 2.13
N PHE A 171 -13.99 6.98 3.20
CA PHE A 171 -14.93 7.87 3.90
C PHE A 171 -14.38 8.42 5.22
N HIS A 172 -13.15 8.08 5.57
CA HIS A 172 -12.52 8.53 6.82
C HIS A 172 -11.59 9.71 6.56
N THR A 173 -11.57 10.63 7.52
CA THR A 173 -10.57 11.70 7.60
C THR A 173 -9.20 11.13 8.00
N LEU A 174 -8.13 11.88 7.75
CA LEU A 174 -6.78 11.48 8.16
C LEU A 174 -6.72 11.18 9.66
N ASP A 175 -7.33 12.01 10.50
CA ASP A 175 -7.35 11.83 11.96
C ASP A 175 -8.01 10.49 12.36
N GLN A 176 -9.09 10.12 11.68
CA GLN A 176 -9.79 8.85 11.92
C GLN A 176 -8.98 7.64 11.43
N CYS A 177 -8.31 7.77 10.28
CA CYS A 177 -7.38 6.76 9.76
C CYS A 177 -6.22 6.54 10.74
N LEU A 178 -5.54 7.61 11.16
CA LEU A 178 -4.43 7.55 12.11
C LEU A 178 -4.86 6.95 13.45
N THR A 179 -6.05 7.31 13.96
CA THR A 179 -6.59 6.72 15.19
C THR A 179 -6.83 5.21 15.03
N ARG A 180 -7.39 4.78 13.89
CA ARG A 180 -7.60 3.35 13.62
C ARG A 180 -6.27 2.62 13.48
N GLU A 181 -5.34 3.16 12.70
CA GLU A 181 -4.01 2.60 12.51
C GLU A 181 -3.26 2.48 13.83
N TYR A 182 -3.33 3.49 14.70
CA TYR A 182 -2.73 3.45 16.03
C TYR A 182 -3.23 2.27 16.86
N ARG A 183 -4.53 1.99 16.85
CA ARG A 183 -5.13 0.84 17.55
C ARG A 183 -4.61 -0.48 16.99
N ILE A 184 -4.54 -0.60 15.67
CA ILE A 184 -4.04 -1.80 15.01
C ILE A 184 -2.56 -2.00 15.36
N SER A 185 -1.74 -0.94 15.24
CA SER A 185 -0.32 -0.97 15.54
C SER A 185 -0.04 -1.38 16.98
N LEU A 186 -0.76 -0.79 17.95
CA LEU A 186 -0.58 -1.15 19.36
C LEU A 186 -0.90 -2.62 19.61
N ARG A 187 -2.00 -3.15 19.07
CA ARG A 187 -2.39 -4.55 19.25
C ARG A 187 -1.48 -5.54 18.54
N GLY A 188 -0.95 -5.15 17.38
CA GLY A 188 0.06 -5.95 16.68
C GLY A 188 1.37 -6.04 17.47
N ILE A 189 1.80 -4.94 18.08
CA ILE A 189 3.04 -4.88 18.87
C ILE A 189 2.87 -5.51 20.26
N SER A 190 1.69 -5.38 20.89
CA SER A 190 1.40 -5.95 22.20
C SER A 190 1.13 -7.46 22.17
N GLU A 191 1.08 -8.06 20.98
CA GLU A 191 0.75 -9.49 20.75
C GLU A 191 -0.62 -9.88 21.35
N GLU A 192 -1.55 -8.93 21.47
CA GLU A 192 -2.87 -9.19 22.07
C GLU A 192 -3.75 -10.13 21.25
N VAL A 193 -3.55 -10.16 19.93
CA VAL A 193 -4.33 -10.97 18.99
C VAL A 193 -3.49 -12.07 18.36
N SER A 194 -2.26 -11.75 17.99
CA SER A 194 -1.37 -12.61 17.23
C SER A 194 0.08 -12.19 17.45
N LYS A 195 1.00 -13.13 17.22
CA LYS A 195 2.45 -12.91 17.26
C LYS A 195 3.04 -12.67 15.87
N ASP A 196 2.20 -12.56 14.85
CA ASP A 196 2.61 -12.45 13.45
C ASP A 196 3.61 -11.32 13.24
N PHE A 197 3.44 -10.15 13.86
CA PHE A 197 4.40 -9.07 13.70
C PHE A 197 5.81 -9.45 14.16
N CYS A 198 5.92 -10.06 15.34
CA CYS A 198 7.20 -10.52 15.85
C CYS A 198 7.77 -11.64 14.99
N GLU A 199 6.97 -12.67 14.67
CA GLU A 199 7.39 -13.78 13.81
C GLU A 199 7.89 -13.31 12.45
N GLY A 200 7.14 -12.42 11.78
CA GLY A 200 7.50 -11.86 10.48
C GLY A 200 8.78 -11.05 10.53
N VAL A 201 8.98 -10.23 11.56
CA VAL A 201 10.25 -9.51 11.79
C VAL A 201 11.42 -10.49 11.99
N TRP A 202 11.22 -11.55 12.77
CA TRP A 202 12.26 -12.57 13.00
C TRP A 202 12.61 -13.30 11.70
N ALA A 203 11.61 -13.84 11.00
CA ALA A 203 11.78 -14.55 9.74
C ALA A 203 12.46 -13.70 8.66
N GLN A 204 12.10 -12.41 8.56
CA GLN A 204 12.59 -11.52 7.51
C GLN A 204 13.94 -10.86 7.83
N LEU A 205 14.16 -10.44 9.07
CA LEU A 205 15.28 -9.55 9.41
C LEU A 205 16.33 -10.20 10.33
N VAL A 206 15.92 -11.15 11.17
CA VAL A 206 16.80 -11.76 12.18
C VAL A 206 17.34 -13.10 11.68
N ASP A 207 16.45 -14.09 11.54
CA ASP A 207 16.79 -15.45 11.12
C ASP A 207 17.00 -15.54 9.61
N LYS A 208 16.27 -14.71 8.84
CA LYS A 208 16.34 -14.64 7.37
C LYS A 208 16.06 -15.98 6.71
N ASP A 209 15.12 -16.73 7.28
CA ASP A 209 14.64 -17.99 6.72
C ASP A 209 13.52 -17.77 5.69
N PHE A 210 12.89 -16.58 5.69
CA PHE A 210 11.75 -16.22 4.83
C PHE A 210 10.59 -17.21 4.94
N ALA A 211 10.41 -17.85 6.11
CA ALA A 211 9.41 -18.88 6.34
C ALA A 211 8.65 -18.65 7.67
N PRO A 212 7.99 -17.49 7.82
CA PRO A 212 7.25 -17.16 9.03
C PRO A 212 6.12 -18.15 9.31
N LYS A 213 5.92 -18.47 10.58
CA LYS A 213 4.85 -19.35 11.06
C LYS A 213 3.71 -18.53 11.63
N TRP A 214 2.80 -18.13 10.74
CA TRP A 214 1.65 -17.33 11.10
C TRP A 214 0.71 -18.04 12.07
N ASP A 215 0.14 -17.26 13.00
CA ASP A 215 -0.87 -17.67 13.97
C ASP A 215 -1.95 -16.57 14.01
N PRO A 216 -3.08 -16.75 13.31
CA PRO A 216 -3.58 -17.99 12.73
C PRO A 216 -2.93 -18.35 11.37
N PRO A 217 -2.81 -19.65 11.03
CA PRO A 217 -2.09 -20.13 9.86
C PRO A 217 -2.86 -20.02 8.53
N SER A 218 -4.17 -19.75 8.54
CA SER A 218 -4.99 -19.63 7.33
C SER A 218 -6.09 -18.58 7.46
N LEU A 219 -6.65 -18.15 6.32
CA LEU A 219 -7.71 -17.14 6.29
C LEU A 219 -8.99 -17.62 7.01
N GLU A 220 -9.33 -18.90 6.89
CA GLU A 220 -10.53 -19.48 7.51
C GLU A 220 -10.47 -19.48 9.03
N GLU A 221 -9.26 -19.52 9.59
CA GLU A 221 -9.02 -19.47 11.03
C GLU A 221 -9.05 -18.03 11.58
N VAL A 222 -8.93 -17.01 10.72
CA VAL A 222 -9.10 -15.60 11.12
C VAL A 222 -10.59 -15.29 11.28
N THR A 223 -11.04 -15.19 12.53
CA THR A 223 -12.42 -14.85 12.83
C THR A 223 -12.70 -13.35 12.67
N LYS A 224 -13.97 -13.02 12.46
CA LYS A 224 -14.41 -11.62 12.41
C LYS A 224 -14.12 -10.90 13.73
N GLU A 225 -14.26 -11.60 14.84
CA GLU A 225 -14.02 -11.06 16.19
C GLU A 225 -12.55 -10.66 16.38
N MET A 226 -11.59 -11.41 15.81
CA MET A 226 -10.17 -11.03 15.84
C MET A 226 -9.94 -9.71 15.10
N VAL A 227 -10.48 -9.59 13.89
CA VAL A 227 -10.35 -8.38 13.06
C VAL A 227 -11.06 -7.18 13.68
N ASP A 228 -12.29 -7.35 14.16
CA ASP A 228 -13.04 -6.30 14.84
C ASP A 228 -12.36 -5.88 16.15
N PHE A 229 -11.78 -6.82 16.87
CA PHE A 229 -10.98 -6.51 18.04
C PHE A 229 -9.80 -5.62 17.65
N CYS A 230 -9.03 -5.91 16.59
CA CYS A 230 -7.89 -5.09 16.14
C CYS A 230 -8.22 -3.60 15.94
N VAL A 231 -9.43 -3.27 15.49
CA VAL A 231 -9.85 -1.88 15.17
C VAL A 231 -10.69 -1.21 16.27
N SER A 232 -11.08 -1.95 17.30
CA SER A 232 -11.95 -1.45 18.37
C SER A 232 -11.24 -0.42 19.28
N PRO A 233 -11.97 0.47 19.98
CA PRO A 233 -11.34 1.42 20.91
C PRO A 233 -10.48 0.74 21.98
N LEU A 234 -9.43 1.42 22.43
CA LEU A 234 -8.55 0.92 23.49
C LEU A 234 -9.25 1.04 24.85
N ILE A 235 -9.08 0.04 25.72
CA ILE A 235 -9.69 0.00 27.06
C ILE A 235 -8.68 0.42 28.13
N SER A 236 -7.43 -0.04 28.01
CA SER A 236 -6.36 0.16 29.00
C SER A 236 -5.34 1.23 28.62
N GLU A 237 -5.08 1.41 27.34
CA GLU A 237 -4.12 2.38 26.81
C GLU A 237 -4.81 3.69 26.40
N PRO A 238 -4.13 4.85 26.50
CA PRO A 238 -4.68 6.10 26.01
C PRO A 238 -4.89 6.04 24.50
N GLU A 239 -5.99 6.60 24.03
CA GLU A 239 -6.25 6.75 22.60
C GLU A 239 -5.30 7.80 21.99
N LEU A 240 -5.10 7.74 20.68
CA LEU A 240 -4.31 8.76 19.97
C LEU A 240 -4.99 10.13 20.06
N GLU A 241 -4.32 11.08 20.74
CA GLU A 241 -4.76 12.48 20.80
C GLU A 241 -4.02 13.31 19.75
N LEU A 242 -4.71 13.66 18.66
CA LEU A 242 -4.16 14.52 17.61
C LEU A 242 -4.42 16.01 17.92
N PRO A 243 -3.46 16.92 17.66
CA PRO A 243 -3.65 18.35 17.87
C PRO A 243 -4.74 18.88 16.92
N THR A 244 -5.93 19.18 17.44
CA THR A 244 -7.06 19.66 16.62
C THR A 244 -6.91 21.12 16.17
N ALA A 245 -5.94 21.86 16.74
CA ALA A 245 -5.85 23.32 16.62
C ALA A 245 -5.05 23.86 15.42
N SER A 246 -4.55 22.98 14.55
CA SER A 246 -3.73 23.35 13.38
C SER A 246 -4.07 22.51 12.15
N GLN A 247 -5.35 22.18 11.96
CA GLN A 247 -5.83 21.70 10.67
C GLN A 247 -5.56 22.80 9.62
N GLU A 248 -4.86 22.44 8.56
CA GLU A 248 -4.41 23.32 7.48
C GLU A 248 -5.55 24.22 6.98
N PRO A 249 -5.25 25.47 6.56
CA PRO A 249 -6.27 26.34 6.00
C PRO A 249 -6.93 25.65 4.80
N SER A 250 -8.25 25.59 4.82
CA SER A 250 -9.09 25.11 3.72
C SER A 250 -8.57 25.62 2.38
N ALA A 251 -8.13 24.69 1.52
CA ALA A 251 -7.87 24.96 0.11
C ALA A 251 -9.19 25.23 -0.64
#